data_AF-A0A923HQ45-F1
#
_entry.id   AF-A0A923HQ45-F1
#
_cell.length_a   1.000
_cell.length_b   1.000
_cell.length_c   1.000
_cell.angle_alpha   90.00
_cell.angle_beta   90.00
_cell.angle_gamma   90.00
#
_symmetry.space_group_name_H-M   'P 1'
#
loop_
_entity.id
_entity.type
_entity.pdbx_description
1 polymer ?
#
loop_
_entity_poly.entity_id
_entity_poly.type
_entity_poly.pdbx_seq_one_letter_code
_entity_poly.pdbx_strand_id
1 'polypeptide(L)' 'MSTVLWANLLQDGIVTSDEDDKYALYKHTDKLDRIAKNLGLSSFAAICDT' A
#
# COMPACT_ATOMS: atom_id res chain seq x y z
N MET A 1 3.42 -9.48 5.51
CA MET A 1 1.97 -9.21 5.71
C MET A 1 1.75 -7.74 5.98
N SER A 2 1.72 -6.94 4.91
CA SER A 2 1.36 -5.52 4.97
C SER A 2 -0.16 -5.39 5.03
N THR A 3 -0.67 -4.71 6.07
CA THR A 3 -2.09 -4.32 6.17
C THR A 3 -2.36 -3.21 5.16
N VAL A 4 -2.66 -3.59 3.92
CA VAL A 4 -3.30 -2.67 2.99
C VAL A 4 -4.71 -2.42 3.55
N LEU A 5 -4.99 -1.17 3.91
CA LEU A 5 -6.25 -0.76 4.53
C LEU A 5 -7.33 -0.77 3.43
N TRP A 6 -7.88 -1.95 3.15
CA TRP A 6 -8.96 -2.11 2.17
C TRP A 6 -10.22 -1.50 2.78
N ALA A 7 -10.66 -0.38 2.22
CA ALA A 7 -11.94 0.19 2.53
C ALA A 7 -13.01 -0.70 1.87
N ASN A 8 -13.41 -1.76 2.58
CA ASN A 8 -14.58 -2.53 2.19
C ASN A 8 -15.81 -1.66 2.42
N LEU A 9 -16.46 -1.26 1.33
CA LEU A 9 -17.72 -0.54 1.37
C LEU A 9 -18.86 -1.56 1.33
N LEU A 10 -19.77 -1.48 2.29
CA LEU A 10 -21.02 -2.24 2.22
C LEU A 10 -22.08 -1.36 1.57
N GLN A 11 -22.46 -1.67 0.33
CA GLN A 11 -23.51 -0.95 -0.41
C GLN A 11 -24.59 -1.94 -0.82
N ASP A 12 -25.84 -1.68 -0.43
CA ASP A 12 -27.00 -2.54 -0.73
C ASP A 12 -26.83 -4.03 -0.34
N GLY A 13 -26.11 -4.29 0.76
CA GLY A 13 -25.85 -5.65 1.24
C GLY A 13 -24.77 -6.41 0.44
N ILE A 14 -24.15 -5.77 -0.55
CA ILE A 14 -23.03 -6.29 -1.32
C ILE A 14 -21.74 -5.63 -0.80
N VAL A 15 -20.77 -6.46 -0.43
CA VAL A 15 -19.43 -5.97 -0.06
C VAL A 15 -18.70 -5.62 -1.36
N THR A 16 -18.39 -4.35 -1.52
CA THR A 16 -17.62 -3.82 -2.64
C THR A 16 -16.27 -3.38 -2.10
N SER A 17 -15.20 -3.96 -2.63
CA SER A 17 -13.83 -3.52 -2.34
C SER A 17 -13.44 -2.49 -3.38
N ASP A 18 -13.16 -1.26 -2.95
CA ASP A 18 -12.55 -0.26 -3.83
C ASP A 18 -11.07 -0.63 -4.02
N GLU A 19 -10.77 -1.18 -5.19
CA GLU A 19 -9.43 -1.62 -5.59
C GLU A 19 -8.74 -0.64 -6.53
N ASP A 20 -9.38 0.49 -6.88
CA ASP A 20 -8.84 1.42 -7.89
C ASP A 20 -7.48 1.99 -7.45
N ASP A 21 -7.31 2.19 -6.15
CA ASP A 21 -6.09 2.72 -5.54
C ASP A 21 -5.10 1.66 -5.07
N LYS A 22 -5.33 0.36 -5.34
CA LYS A 22 -4.44 -0.72 -4.85
C LYS A 22 -2.99 -0.58 -5.30
N TYR A 23 -2.77 0.09 -6.44
CA TYR A 23 -1.43 0.38 -6.97
C TYR A 23 -0.99 1.83 -6.78
N ALA A 24 -1.80 2.69 -6.17
CA ALA A 24 -1.47 4.09 -5.95
C ALA A 24 -0.18 4.26 -5.12
N LEU A 25 -0.02 3.45 -4.08
CA LEU A 25 1.21 3.38 -3.29
C LEU A 25 2.41 2.88 -4.10
N TYR A 26 2.22 1.88 -4.98
CA TYR A 26 3.28 1.35 -5.83
C TYR A 26 3.81 2.37 -6.85
N LYS A 27 2.99 3.31 -7.31
CA LYS A 27 3.43 4.43 -8.17
C LYS A 27 4.46 5.34 -7.49
N HIS A 28 4.59 5.26 -6.17
CA HIS A 28 5.49 6.10 -5.38
C HIS A 28 6.55 5.30 -4.62
N THR A 29 6.69 4.00 -4.89
CA THR A 29 7.68 3.11 -4.28
C THR A 29 9.08 3.72 -4.29
N ASP A 30 9.55 4.25 -5.44
CA ASP A 30 10.89 4.85 -5.54
C ASP A 30 11.10 6.05 -4.60
N LYS A 31 10.06 6.86 -4.40
CA LYS A 31 10.12 8.01 -3.49
C LYS A 31 10.12 7.54 -2.04
N LEU A 32 9.27 6.56 -1.71
CA LEU A 32 9.19 5.96 -0.38
C LEU A 32 10.50 5.25 -0.01
N ASP A 33 11.13 4.57 -0.97
CA ASP A 33 12.43 3.91 -0.81
C ASP A 33 13.56 4.93 -0.53
N ARG A 34 13.55 6.07 -1.23
CA ARG A 34 14.51 7.15 -0.97
C ARG A 34 14.34 7.74 0.44
N ILE A 35 13.10 7.95 0.87
CA ILE A 35 12.81 8.44 2.23
C ILE A 35 13.25 7.41 3.27
N ALA A 36 12.94 6.13 3.08
CA ALA A 36 13.35 5.06 3.98
C ALA A 36 14.89 4.97 4.11
N LYS A 37 15.60 5.03 2.99
CA LYS A 37 17.08 5.07 2.97
C LYS A 37 17.64 6.28 3.72
N ASN A 38 17.05 7.46 3.53
CA ASN A 38 17.47 8.67 4.23
C ASN A 38 17.24 8.59 5.74
N LEU A 39 16.24 7.82 6.18
CA LEU A 39 15.93 7.59 7.59
C LEU A 39 16.70 6.39 8.19
N GLY A 40 17.54 5.71 7.41
CA GLY A 40 18.25 4.50 7.84
C GLY A 40 17.33 3.29 8.08
N LEU A 41 16.12 3.32 7.52
CA LEU A 41 15.14 2.24 7.60
C LEU A 41 15.36 1.22 6.48
N SER A 42 14.84 0.01 6.69
CA SER A 42 14.73 -1.02 5.65
C SER A 42 14.01 -0.47 4.43
N SER A 43 14.41 -0.87 3.21
CA SER A 43 13.76 -0.40 1.99
C SER A 43 12.27 -0.72 2.03
N PHE A 44 11.46 0.22 1.55
CA PHE A 44 10.02 0.04 1.42
C PHE A 44 9.70 -1.17 0.54
N ALA A 45 10.48 -1.38 -0.53
CA ALA A 45 10.37 -2.58 -1.36
C ALA A 45 10.60 -3.89 -0.57
N ALA A 46 11.59 -3.94 0.32
CA ALA A 46 11.84 -5.14 1.14
C ALA A 46 10.75 -5.39 2.19
N ILE A 47 9.98 -4.37 2.57
CA ILE A 47 8.85 -4.50 3.49
C ILE A 47 7.59 -4.96 2.73
N CYS A 48 7.44 -4.57 1.46
CA CYS A 48 6.30 -4.92 0.61
C CYS A 48 6.41 -6.29 -0.07
N ASP A 49 7.59 -6.92 -0.14
CA ASP A 49 7.75 -8.32 -0.53
C ASP A 49 7.20 -9.25 0.58
N THR A 50 5.87 -9.42 0.68
CA THR A 50 5.17 -10.56 1.31
C THR A 50 3.66 -10.54 1.07
#